data_AF-A0A2W5ZFL2-F1
#
_entry.id   AF-A0A2W5ZFL2-F1
#
_cell.length_a   1.000
_cell.length_b   1.000
_cell.length_c   1.000
_cell.angle_alpha   90.00
_cell.angle_beta   90.00
_cell.angle_gamma   90.00
#
_symmetry.space_group_name_H-M   'P 1'
#
loop_
_entity.id
_entity.type
_entity.pdbx_description
1 polymer ?
#
loop_
_entity_poly.entity_id
_entity_poly.type
_entity_poly.pdbx_seq_one_letter_code
_entity_poly.pdbx_strand_id
1 'polypeptide(L)' 'MTLLGVTRPISLDVEVARKLAGTNQRVGFKATGVINRLDFGMNSGYPLISDAIHLTVTTEAAAEP' A
#
# COMPACT_ATOMS: atom_id res chain seq x y z
N MET A 1 -1.15 3.07 -9.31
CA MET A 1 0.18 3.41 -8.73
C MET A 1 1.06 3.96 -9.82
N THR A 2 1.89 4.96 -9.50
CA THR A 2 2.84 5.56 -10.44
C THR A 2 4.25 5.48 -9.85
N LEU A 3 5.17 4.81 -10.56
CA LEU A 3 6.57 4.70 -10.21
C LEU A 3 7.41 4.94 -11.46
N LEU A 4 8.50 5.73 -11.35
CA LEU A 4 9.40 6.06 -12.46
C LEU A 4 8.68 6.59 -13.71
N GLY A 5 7.59 7.35 -13.53
CA GLY A 5 6.79 7.88 -14.64
C GLY A 5 5.83 6.88 -15.29
N VAL A 6 5.89 5.60 -14.94
CA VAL A 6 4.96 4.56 -15.42
C VAL A 6 3.78 4.43 -14.46
N THR A 7 2.56 4.52 -14.99
CA THR A 7 1.32 4.37 -14.21
C THR A 7 0.61 3.06 -14.54
N ARG A 8 0.33 2.25 -13.52
CA ARG A 8 -0.41 0.99 -13.65
C ARG A 8 -1.40 0.78 -12.51
N PRO A 9 -2.52 0.06 -12.74
CA PRO A 9 -3.40 -0.37 -11.67
C PRO A 9 -2.68 -1.39 -10.77
N ILE A 10 -3.01 -1.38 -9.48
CA ILE A 10 -2.57 -2.39 -8.52
C ILE A 10 -3.76 -2.76 -7.63
N SER A 11 -3.74 -3.98 -7.09
CA SER A 11 -4.71 -4.45 -6.10
C SER A 11 -4.03 -4.55 -4.73
N LEU A 12 -4.75 -4.16 -3.69
CA LEU A 12 -4.31 -4.27 -2.30
C LEU A 12 -5.41 -4.95 -1.50
N ASP A 13 -5.02 -5.86 -0.61
CA ASP A 13 -5.87 -6.45 0.41
C ASP A 13 -5.90 -5.53 1.62
N VAL A 14 -7.08 -5.17 2.10
CA VAL A 14 -7.25 -4.17 3.16
C VAL A 14 -7.97 -4.77 4.37
N GLU A 15 -7.29 -4.77 5.51
CA GLU A 15 -7.86 -5.02 6.84
C GLU A 15 -8.30 -3.68 7.46
N VAL A 16 -9.54 -3.60 7.95
CA VAL A 16 -10.10 -2.39 8.59
C VAL A 16 -10.33 -2.65 10.08
N ALA A 17 -9.66 -1.89 10.93
CA ALA A 17 -9.85 -1.91 12.37
C ALA A 17 -10.62 -0.65 12.82
N ARG A 18 -11.83 -0.81 13.32
CA ARG A 18 -12.65 0.32 13.80
C ARG A 18 -12.59 0.41 15.31
N LYS A 19 -12.28 1.59 15.85
CA LYS A 19 -12.43 1.88 17.28
C LYS A 19 -13.57 2.87 17.47
N LEU A 20 -14.76 2.34 17.74
CA LEU A 20 -15.96 3.12 18.06
C LEU A 20 -15.99 3.38 19.57
N ALA A 21 -15.34 4.44 20.06
CA ALA A 21 -15.46 4.85 21.46
C ALA A 21 -15.44 6.38 21.60
N GLY A 22 -16.55 6.95 22.10
CA GLY A 22 -16.67 8.37 22.44
C GLY A 22 -16.63 9.34 21.25
N THR A 23 -16.29 10.60 21.52
CA THR A 23 -16.13 11.67 20.52
C THR A 23 -14.90 11.52 19.62
N ASN A 24 -14.00 10.58 19.93
CA ASN A 24 -12.77 10.31 19.17
C ASN A 24 -12.93 9.10 18.24
N GLN A 25 -13.83 9.22 17.26
CA GLN A 25 -14.00 8.18 16.24
C GLN A 25 -12.72 8.05 15.41
N ARG A 26 -12.12 6.86 15.43
CA ARG A 26 -10.92 6.54 14.65
C ARG A 26 -11.09 5.24 13.87
N VAL A 27 -10.51 5.21 12.68
CA VAL A 27 -10.48 4.03 11.81
C VAL A 27 -9.05 3.74 11.41
N GLY A 28 -8.57 2.56 11.78
CA GLY A 28 -7.32 2.00 11.30
C GLY A 28 -7.51 1.23 10.00
N PHE A 29 -6.56 1.37 9.09
CA PHE A 29 -6.46 0.58 7.87
C PHE A 29 -5.07 -0.03 7.78
N LYS A 30 -5.01 -1.31 7.43
CA LYS A 30 -3.78 -1.99 7.04
C LYS A 30 -3.99 -2.58 5.65
N ALA A 31 -3.25 -2.07 4.67
CA ALA A 31 -3.29 -2.55 3.31
C ALA A 31 -1.98 -3.29 2.96
N THR A 32 -2.11 -4.45 2.32
CA THR A 32 -0.97 -5.26 1.86
C THR A 32 -1.14 -5.64 0.40
N GLY A 33 -0.04 -5.84 -0.30
CA GLY A 33 -0.08 -6.36 -1.67
C GLY A 33 1.31 -6.65 -2.20
N VAL A 34 1.38 -7.29 -3.37
CA VAL A 34 2.64 -7.59 -4.06
C VAL A 34 2.58 -6.98 -5.45
N ILE A 35 3.65 -6.32 -5.86
CA ILE A 35 3.82 -5.79 -7.22
C ILE A 35 5.07 -6.39 -7.85
N ASN A 36 5.12 -6.43 -9.18
CA ASN A 36 6.35 -6.67 -9.92
C ASN A 36 7.00 -5.31 -10.24
N ARG A 37 8.22 -5.08 -9.76
CA ARG A 37 8.93 -3.79 -9.95
C ARG A 37 9.41 -3.57 -11.38
N LEU A 38 9.58 -4.65 -12.15
CA LEU A 38 9.97 -4.58 -13.57
C LEU A 38 8.86 -3.97 -14.42
N ASP A 39 7.59 -4.17 -14.05
CA ASP A 39 6.44 -3.56 -14.74
C ASP A 39 6.47 -2.02 -14.73
N PHE A 40 7.21 -1.44 -13.78
CA PHE A 40 7.39 0.00 -13.61
C PHE A 40 8.76 0.49 -14.11
N GLY A 41 9.54 -0.34 -14.81
CA GLY A 41 10.84 0.02 -15.36
C GLY A 41 12.02 -0.05 -14.38
N MET A 42 11.82 -0.61 -13.18
CA MET A 42 12.85 -0.72 -12.16
C MET A 42 13.75 -1.94 -12.38
N ASN A 43 14.56 -1.91 -13.44
CA ASN A 43 15.29 -3.11 -13.93
C ASN A 43 16.66 -3.35 -13.28
N SER A 44 17.23 -2.36 -12.59
CA SER A 44 18.61 -2.41 -12.09
C SER A 44 18.82 -3.56 -11.08
N GLY A 45 19.77 -4.45 -11.35
CA GLY A 45 20.15 -5.55 -10.47
C GLY A 45 19.31 -6.82 -10.62
N TYR A 46 18.32 -6.88 -11.51
CA TYR A 46 17.63 -8.14 -11.82
C TYR A 46 18.55 -9.08 -12.64
N PRO A 47 18.59 -10.40 -12.37
CA PRO A 47 17.77 -11.15 -11.41
C PRO A 47 18.38 -11.31 -10.00
N LEU A 48 19.52 -10.67 -9.69
CA LEU A 48 20.12 -10.73 -8.35
C LEU A 48 19.23 -10.09 -7.27
N ILE A 49 18.44 -9.09 -7.64
CA ILE A 49 17.40 -8.48 -6.82
C ILE A 49 16.04 -8.98 -7.33
N SER A 50 15.22 -9.50 -6.42
CA SER A 50 13.85 -9.96 -6.69
C SER A 50 13.03 -8.91 -7.44
N ASP A 51 12.16 -9.38 -8.32
CA ASP A 51 11.17 -8.55 -9.02
C ASP A 51 9.92 -8.29 -8.16
N ALA A 52 9.60 -9.19 -7.23
CA ALA A 52 8.48 -9.03 -6.30
C ALA A 52 8.80 -8.04 -5.16
N ILE A 53 7.97 -7.00 -5.03
CA ILE A 53 7.97 -6.06 -3.90
C ILE A 53 6.70 -6.26 -3.08
N HIS A 54 6.87 -6.47 -1.78
CA HIS A 54 5.77 -6.52 -0.80
C HIS A 54 5.49 -5.10 -0.28
N LEU A 55 4.25 -4.65 -0.45
CA LEU A 55 3.76 -3.37 0.04
C LEU A 55 3.03 -3.59 1.37
N THR A 56 3.29 -2.74 2.35
CA THR A 56 2.53 -2.68 3.60
C THR A 56 2.28 -1.21 3.92
N VAL A 57 1.01 -0.83 4.04
CA VAL A 57 0.57 0.52 4.36
C VAL A 57 -0.31 0.45 5.60
N THR A 58 0.01 1.22 6.62
CA THR A 58 -0.77 1.30 7.86
C THR A 58 -1.13 2.75 8.13
N THR A 59 -2.41 3.03 8.39
CA THR A 59 -2.90 4.38 8.66
C THR A 59 -3.94 4.36 9.76
N GLU A 60 -4.03 5.46 10.51
CA GLU A 60 -5.15 5.76 11.39
C GLU A 60 -5.78 7.08 10.95
N ALA A 61 -7.08 7.06 10.67
CA ALA A 61 -7.86 8.23 10.31
C ALA A 61 -8.73 8.65 11.49
N ALA A 62 -8.77 9.96 11.78
CA ALA A 62 -9.74 10.56 12.68
C ALA A 62 -10.87 11.20 11.85
N ALA A 63 -12.07 11.29 12.42
CA ALA A 63 -13.13 12.10 11.81
C ALA A 63 -12.68 13.56 11.71
N GLU A 64 -12.93 14.18 10.56
CA GLU A 64 -12.78 15.63 10.40
C GLU A 64 -13.83 16.33 11.30
N PRO A 65 -13.47 17.43 12.00
CA PRO A 65 -14.35 18.12 12.94
C PRO A 65 -15.58 18.77 12.28
#